data_AF-A0A227J2N8-F1
#
_entry.id   AF-A0A227J2N8-F1
#
_cell.length_a   1.000
_cell.length_b   1.000
_cell.length_c   1.000
_cell.angle_alpha   90.00
_cell.angle_beta   90.00
_cell.angle_gamma   90.00
#
_symmetry.space_group_name_H-M   'P 1'
#
loop_
_entity.id
_entity.type
_entity.pdbx_description
1 polymer ?
#
loop_
_entity_poly.entity_id
_entity_poly.type
_entity_poly.pdbx_seq_one_letter_code
_entity_poly.pdbx_strand_id
1 'polypeptide(L)' 'MIAREWKATCPKEYEEGFIAYLYETGIKDTSSTQGFLGAQILNRDLGDIAEITLLTYWEDLECIKAFSGE' A
#
# COMPACT_ATOMS: atom_id res chain seq x y z
N MET A 1 11.87 3.98 -12.22
CA MET A 1 10.66 4.25 -11.41
C MET A 1 9.56 3.27 -11.77
N ILE A 2 9.12 2.48 -10.81
CA ILE A 2 8.04 1.50 -10.93
C ILE A 2 6.98 1.80 -9.87
N ALA A 3 5.73 1.86 -10.28
CA ALA A 3 4.60 1.97 -9.37
C ALA A 3 3.92 0.61 -9.25
N ARG A 4 3.77 0.11 -8.03
CA ARG A 4 2.98 -1.09 -7.74
C ARG A 4 1.64 -0.66 -7.16
N GLU A 5 0.58 -1.07 -7.82
CA GLU A 5 -0.80 -0.90 -7.35
C GLU A 5 -1.27 -2.17 -6.62
N TRP A 6 -1.91 -1.96 -5.48
CA TRP A 6 -2.67 -2.98 -4.77
C TRP A 6 -4.04 -2.42 -4.40
N LYS A 7 -5.10 -3.17 -4.67
CA LYS A 7 -6.48 -2.80 -4.37
C LYS A 7 -7.12 -3.83 -3.47
N ALA A 8 -7.84 -3.37 -2.47
CA ALA A 8 -8.75 -4.17 -1.68
C ALA A 8 -10.05 -3.42 -1.42
N THR A 9 -11.11 -4.19 -1.29
CA THR A 9 -12.41 -3.69 -0.88
C THR A 9 -12.72 -4.28 0.50
N CYS A 10 -13.09 -3.43 1.46
CA CYS A 10 -13.56 -3.87 2.77
C CYS A 10 -14.92 -3.23 3.09
N PRO A 11 -15.68 -3.77 4.05
CA PRO A 11 -16.87 -3.09 4.57
C PRO A 11 -16.47 -1.75 5.18
N LYS A 12 -17.33 -0.74 5.04
CA LYS A 12 -17.02 0.63 5.49
C LYS A 12 -16.72 0.72 6.99
N GLU A 13 -17.33 -0.13 7.80
CA GLU A 13 -17.07 -0.19 9.25
C GLU A 13 -15.59 -0.50 9.59
N TYR A 14 -14.85 -1.12 8.67
CA TYR A 14 -13.44 -1.46 8.85
C TYR A 14 -12.49 -0.50 8.15
N GLU A 15 -12.97 0.56 7.46
CA GLU A 15 -12.10 1.41 6.63
C GLU A 15 -10.94 2.00 7.44
N GLU A 16 -11.23 2.56 8.62
CA GLU A 16 -10.24 3.26 9.44
C GLU A 16 -9.20 2.28 10.00
N GLY A 17 -9.65 1.11 10.48
CA GLY A 17 -8.77 0.06 10.98
C GLY A 17 -7.91 -0.54 9.88
N PHE A 18 -8.47 -0.70 8.68
CA PHE A 18 -7.75 -1.25 7.53
C PHE A 18 -6.69 -0.27 7.01
N ILE A 19 -7.00 1.03 6.96
CA ILE A 19 -6.04 2.08 6.59
C ILE A 19 -4.90 2.16 7.62
N ALA A 20 -5.22 2.14 8.92
CA ALA A 20 -4.21 2.14 9.97
C ALA A 20 -3.29 0.92 9.87
N TYR A 21 -3.88 -0.27 9.67
CA TYR A 21 -3.13 -1.50 9.46
C TYR A 21 -2.24 -1.44 8.21
N LEU A 22 -2.74 -0.95 7.08
CA LEU A 22 -1.97 -0.76 5.85
C LEU A 22 -0.81 0.23 6.02
N TYR A 23 -1.01 1.28 6.82
CA TYR A 23 0.04 2.23 7.13
C TYR A 23 1.15 1.59 7.99
N GLU A 24 0.77 0.86 9.05
CA GLU A 24 1.73 0.20 9.94
C GLU A 24 2.46 -0.97 9.30
N THR A 25 1.78 -1.81 8.51
CA THR A 25 2.37 -3.04 7.96
C THR A 25 2.83 -2.88 6.52
N GLY A 26 2.10 -2.12 5.71
CA GLY A 26 2.45 -1.88 4.31
C GLY A 26 3.55 -0.85 4.20
N ILE A 27 3.32 0.36 4.69
CA ILE A 27 4.20 1.52 4.45
C ILE A 27 5.42 1.51 5.36
N LYS A 28 5.26 1.25 6.66
CA LYS A 28 6.38 1.32 7.61
C LYS A 28 7.48 0.30 7.27
N ASP A 29 7.08 -0.93 6.95
CA ASP A 29 8.00 -2.01 6.56
C ASP A 29 8.67 -1.70 5.20
N THR A 30 7.89 -1.29 4.18
CA THR A 30 8.47 -0.94 2.87
C THR A 30 9.35 0.31 2.91
N SER A 31 9.05 1.29 3.77
CA SER A 31 9.85 2.52 3.89
C SER A 31 11.28 2.28 4.35
N SER A 32 11.54 1.16 5.01
CA SER A 32 12.89 0.77 5.43
C SER A 32 13.69 0.09 4.32
N THR A 33 13.08 -0.18 3.15
CA THR A 33 13.74 -0.82 2.02
C THR A 33 14.44 0.20 1.13
N GLN A 34 15.68 -0.10 0.76
CA GLN A 34 16.47 0.74 -0.14
C GLN A 34 15.83 0.83 -1.54
N GLY A 35 15.62 2.05 -2.03
CA GLY A 35 14.96 2.31 -3.31
C GLY A 35 13.44 2.48 -3.23
N PHE A 36 12.85 2.50 -2.03
CA PHE A 36 11.47 2.93 -1.83
C PHE A 36 11.39 4.47 -1.97
N LEU A 37 10.56 4.93 -2.90
CA LEU A 37 10.39 6.36 -3.23
C LEU A 37 9.17 6.97 -2.53
N GLY A 38 8.27 6.15 -2.01
CA GLY A 38 7.09 6.59 -1.27
C GLY A 38 5.90 5.67 -1.44
N ALA A 39 4.84 5.94 -0.67
CA ALA A 39 3.55 5.28 -0.82
C ALA A 39 2.40 6.30 -0.74
N GLN A 40 1.29 5.95 -1.37
CA GLN A 40 0.02 6.65 -1.29
C GLN A 40 -1.09 5.65 -0.99
N ILE A 41 -1.94 6.00 -0.03
CA ILE A 41 -3.17 5.27 0.25
C ILE A 41 -4.31 6.12 -0.30
N LEU A 42 -5.09 5.56 -1.21
CA LEU A 42 -6.33 6.14 -1.68
C LEU A 42 -7.47 5.35 -1.05
N ASN A 43 -8.39 6.07 -0.42
CA ASN A 43 -9.62 5.51 0.08
C ASN A 43 -10.77 6.05 -0.75
N ARG A 44 -11.61 5.17 -1.27
CA ARG A 44 -12.79 5.49 -2.04
C ARG A 44 -14.02 4.92 -1.35
N ASP A 45 -14.87 5.83 -0.90
CA ASP A 45 -16.17 5.49 -0.35
C ASP A 45 -17.14 5.07 -1.45
N LEU A 46 -17.73 3.88 -1.32
CA LEU A 46 -18.76 3.35 -2.23
C LEU A 46 -20.09 3.12 -1.49
N GLY A 47 -20.27 3.69 -0.29
CA GLY A 47 -21.48 3.54 0.51
C GLY A 47 -21.32 2.47 1.58
N ASP A 48 -21.72 1.23 1.30
CA ASP A 48 -21.59 0.09 2.24
C ASP A 48 -20.18 -0.51 2.27
N ILE A 49 -19.38 -0.24 1.24
CA ILE A 49 -18.00 -0.73 1.10
C ILE A 49 -17.05 0.43 0.88
N ALA A 50 -15.84 0.29 1.41
CA ALA A 50 -14.71 1.15 1.13
C ALA A 50 -13.72 0.41 0.22
N GLU A 51 -13.30 1.07 -0.85
CA GLU A 51 -12.22 0.60 -1.72
C GLU A 51 -10.93 1.30 -1.32
N ILE A 52 -9.96 0.53 -0.82
CA ILE A 52 -8.65 1.02 -0.47
C ILE A 52 -7.65 0.61 -1.55
N THR A 53 -6.97 1.58 -2.12
CA THR A 53 -5.87 1.39 -3.06
C THR A 53 -4.57 1.83 -2.40
N LEU A 54 -3.60 0.93 -2.32
CA LEU A 54 -2.22 1.23 -1.93
C LEU A 54 -1.36 1.32 -3.19
N LEU A 55 -0.78 2.49 -3.44
CA LEU A 55 0.25 2.71 -4.45
C LEU A 55 1.59 2.81 -3.75
N THR A 56 2.56 2.00 -4.18
CA THR A 56 3.95 2.10 -3.71
C THR A 56 4.86 2.43 -4.89
N TYR A 57 5.80 3.33 -4.68
CA TYR A 57 6.74 3.79 -5.68
C TYR A 57 8.14 3.27 -5.36
N TRP A 58 8.79 2.73 -6.39
CA TRP A 58 10.09 2.09 -6.29
C TRP A 58 11.01 2.64 -7.36
N GLU A 59 12.30 2.71 -7.05
CA GLU A 59 13.33 3.15 -7.98
C GLU A 59 13.43 2.16 -9.15
N ASP A 60 13.61 0.88 -8.82
CA ASP A 60 13.79 -0.22 -9.77
C ASP A 60 13.12 -1.53 -9.33
N LEU A 61 12.97 -2.47 -10.26
CA LEU A 61 12.35 -3.77 -10.01
C LEU A 61 13.18 -4.62 -9.02
N GLU A 62 14.49 -4.40 -8.99
CA GLU A 62 15.41 -5.10 -8.09
C GLU A 62 15.13 -4.76 -6.61
N CYS A 63 14.76 -3.50 -6.33
CA CYS A 63 14.34 -3.09 -4.99
C CYS A 63 13.03 -3.78 -4.55
N ILE A 64 12.12 -4.00 -5.50
CA ILE A 64 10.86 -4.72 -5.25
C ILE A 64 11.15 -6.20 -4.96
N LYS A 65 12.06 -6.84 -5.71
CA LYS A 65 12.47 -8.22 -5.46
C LYS A 65 13.16 -8.39 -4.10
N ALA A 66 14.05 -7.46 -3.76
CA ALA A 66 14.70 -7.44 -2.45
C ALA A 66 13.70 -7.29 -1.29
N PHE A 67 12.65 -6.48 -1.47
CA PHE A 67 11.55 -6.38 -0.51
C PHE A 67 10.71 -7.66 -0.42
N SER A 68 10.36 -8.26 -1.57
CA SER A 68 9.53 -9.46 -1.63
C SER A 68 10.28 -10.77 -1.31
N GLY A 69 11.59 -10.70 -1.06
CA GLY A 69 12.40 -11.84 -0.62
C GLY A 69 12.63 -12.92 -1.69
N GLU A 70 12.55 -12.55 -2.97
CA GLU A 70 12.77 -13.45 -4.12
C GLU A 70 14.22 -13.46 -4.60
#